data_AF-A0A5N5TER5-F1
#
_entry.id   AF-A0A5N5TER5-F1
#
_cell.length_a   1.000
_cell.length_b   1.000
_cell.length_c   1.000
_cell.angle_alpha   90.00
_cell.angle_beta   90.00
_cell.angle_gamma   90.00
#
_symmetry.space_group_name_H-M   'P 1'
#
loop_
_entity.id
_entity.type
_entity.pdbx_description
1 polymer ?
#
loop_
_entity_poly.entity_id
_entity_poly.type
_entity_poly.pdbx_seq_one_letter_code
_entity_poly.pdbx_strand_id
1 'polypeptide(L)'
;MFKVERLNGAANLGSLKEYFVPKLRTVLLCHCYAMRTERMLWLTFIAVVANVQNSLAACDYCSSPNNPDHTMCGSLPATPCGTSYTFSASDKAKILQHHNTIRQRAASGQETNTTSPLPPACEMCNLQWNDEAALIAQRHTDKCEYKHDDHRNLCNGITA
;
A
#
# COMPACT_ATOMS: atom_id res chain seq x y z
N MET A 1 -2.37 10.51 -6.46
CA MET A 1 -1.30 9.60 -6.94
C MET A 1 -0.21 9.33 -5.92
N PHE A 2 -0.06 10.09 -4.84
CA PHE A 2 1.08 9.94 -3.92
C PHE A 2 0.66 9.42 -2.54
N LYS A 3 1.59 8.76 -1.85
CA LYS A 3 1.54 8.45 -0.41
C LYS A 3 2.88 8.81 0.22
N VAL A 4 2.87 9.23 1.48
CA VAL A 4 4.08 9.50 2.26
C VAL A 4 4.48 8.23 3.02
N GLU A 5 5.74 7.83 2.96
CA GLU A 5 6.27 6.77 3.80
C GLU A 5 7.61 7.19 4.42
N ARG A 6 7.80 6.92 5.71
CA ARG A 6 9.12 6.98 6.33
C ARG A 6 9.93 5.79 5.83
N LEU A 7 11.18 6.02 5.43
CA LEU A 7 12.09 4.93 5.08
C LEU A 7 12.38 4.10 6.34
N ASN A 8 11.63 3.02 6.57
CA ASN A 8 11.96 2.04 7.59
C ASN A 8 13.08 1.16 7.04
N GLY A 9 14.27 1.28 7.63
CA GLY A 9 15.42 0.42 7.31
C GLY A 9 15.09 -1.04 7.60
N ALA A 10 15.09 -1.88 6.57
CA ALA A 10 14.94 -3.32 6.71
C ALA A 10 16.24 -3.92 7.26
N ALA A 11 16.26 -4.27 8.55
CA ALA A 11 17.29 -5.09 9.16
C ALA A 11 16.96 -6.58 8.91
N ASN A 12 17.91 -7.24 8.25
CA ASN A 12 17.95 -8.66 7.93
C ASN A 12 18.21 -9.47 9.23
N LEU A 13 17.30 -10.34 9.65
CA LEU A 13 17.56 -11.29 10.74
C LEU A 13 17.75 -12.69 10.18
N GLY A 14 19.03 -13.04 10.02
CA GLY A 14 19.48 -14.39 9.78
C GLY A 14 19.29 -15.30 11.00
N SER A 15 18.90 -16.54 10.68
CA SER A 15 19.39 -17.81 11.25
C SER A 15 20.19 -17.73 12.56
N LEU A 16 19.61 -18.22 13.64
CA LEU A 16 20.38 -18.74 14.78
C LEU A 16 19.85 -20.12 15.19
N LYS A 17 20.79 -21.07 15.15
CA LYS A 17 20.73 -22.45 15.65
C LYS A 17 20.55 -22.46 17.16
N GLU A 18 19.83 -23.44 17.68
CA GLU A 18 20.15 -24.01 19.00
C GLU A 18 20.07 -25.55 18.96
N TYR A 19 21.18 -26.17 19.38
CA TYR A 19 21.33 -27.58 19.69
C TYR A 19 21.27 -27.73 21.21
N PHE A 20 20.45 -28.64 21.74
CA PHE A 20 20.73 -29.31 23.02
C PHE A 20 19.99 -30.66 23.12
N VAL A 21 20.76 -31.74 23.30
CA VAL A 21 20.29 -33.13 23.58
C VAL A 21 20.34 -33.35 25.11
N PRO A 22 19.57 -34.26 25.76
CA PRO A 22 20.03 -35.67 25.84
C PRO A 22 18.96 -36.79 25.99
N LYS A 23 19.35 -37.96 25.47
CA LYS A 23 19.15 -39.34 25.99
C LYS A 23 17.77 -40.02 26.02
N LEU A 24 17.57 -40.85 24.99
CA LEU A 24 17.60 -42.32 25.04
C LEU A 24 16.93 -43.01 26.24
N ARG A 25 15.62 -43.25 26.12
CA ARG A 25 14.93 -44.50 26.50
C ARG A 25 13.55 -44.45 25.86
N THR A 26 13.02 -45.60 25.45
CA THR A 26 11.67 -45.81 24.87
C THR A 26 11.57 -45.84 23.33
N VAL A 27 12.43 -46.63 22.66
CA VAL A 27 12.35 -46.90 21.21
C VAL A 27 11.23 -47.90 20.83
N LEU A 28 10.54 -48.55 21.77
CA LEU A 28 9.57 -49.61 21.45
C LEU A 28 8.09 -49.20 21.36
N LEU A 29 7.73 -47.94 21.64
CA LEU A 29 6.35 -47.44 21.48
C LEU A 29 6.18 -46.55 20.22
N CYS A 30 7.25 -46.32 19.45
CA CYS A 30 7.29 -45.31 18.39
C CYS A 30 6.72 -45.77 17.02
N HIS A 31 6.63 -47.08 16.75
CA HIS A 31 6.25 -47.56 15.42
C HIS A 31 4.74 -47.49 15.10
N CYS A 32 3.86 -47.39 16.11
CA CYS A 32 2.43 -47.13 15.89
C CYS A 32 2.07 -45.63 15.95
N TYR A 33 2.89 -44.80 16.62
CA TYR A 33 2.65 -43.36 16.72
C TYR A 33 3.13 -42.59 15.47
N ALA A 34 4.19 -43.04 14.80
CA ALA A 34 4.77 -42.34 13.64
C ALA A 34 3.91 -42.38 12.36
N MET A 35 3.05 -43.40 12.16
CA MET A 35 2.13 -43.42 11.00
C MET A 35 0.92 -42.50 11.17
N ARG A 36 0.62 -42.09 12.41
CA ARG A 36 -0.59 -41.32 12.77
C ARG A 36 -0.32 -39.81 12.83
N THR A 37 0.94 -39.40 13.00
CA THR A 37 1.37 -37.99 13.11
C THR A 37 1.43 -37.27 11.77
N GLU A 38 1.85 -37.91 10.68
CA GLU A 38 1.94 -37.27 9.34
C GLU A 38 0.57 -36.78 8.82
N ARG A 39 -0.47 -37.61 9.00
CA ARG A 39 -1.85 -37.23 8.61
C ARG A 39 -2.44 -36.16 9.51
N MET A 40 -2.09 -36.16 10.81
CA MET A 40 -2.54 -35.11 11.73
C MET A 40 -1.84 -33.78 11.44
N LEU A 41 -0.55 -33.78 11.12
CA LEU A 41 0.18 -32.57 10.73
C LEU A 41 -0.41 -31.96 9.45
N TRP A 42 -0.74 -32.78 8.45
CA TRP A 42 -1.41 -32.33 7.22
C TRP A 42 -2.81 -31.74 7.47
N LEU A 43 -3.62 -32.37 8.33
CA LEU A 43 -4.95 -31.86 8.68
C LEU A 43 -4.87 -30.57 9.50
N THR A 44 -3.89 -30.45 10.40
CA THR A 44 -3.65 -29.19 11.12
C THR A 44 -3.12 -28.09 10.20
N PHE A 45 -2.29 -28.41 9.21
CA PHE A 45 -1.81 -27.45 8.21
C PHE A 45 -2.95 -26.95 7.32
N ILE A 46 -3.83 -27.84 6.83
CA ILE A 46 -5.05 -27.45 6.12
C ILE A 46 -5.95 -26.59 7.00
N ALA A 47 -6.15 -26.95 8.27
CA ALA A 47 -6.97 -26.17 9.19
C ALA A 47 -6.38 -24.78 9.45
N VAL A 48 -5.06 -24.65 9.63
CA VAL A 48 -4.40 -23.35 9.80
C VAL A 48 -4.53 -22.50 8.54
N VAL A 49 -4.35 -23.07 7.34
CA VAL A 49 -4.50 -22.34 6.06
C VAL A 49 -5.96 -21.93 5.81
N ALA A 50 -6.94 -22.76 6.18
CA ALA A 50 -8.37 -22.45 6.05
C ALA A 50 -8.86 -21.35 7.02
N ASN A 51 -8.17 -21.14 8.14
CA ASN A 51 -8.48 -20.06 9.09
C ASN A 51 -7.85 -18.70 8.70
N VAL A 52 -6.92 -18.67 7.73
CA VAL A 52 -6.42 -17.42 7.14
C VAL A 52 -7.32 -17.01 5.97
N GLN A 53 -8.62 -16.90 6.24
CA GLN A 53 -9.54 -16.22 5.35
C GLN A 53 -9.46 -14.72 5.66
N ASN A 54 -8.46 -14.07 5.07
CA ASN A 54 -8.41 -12.61 5.05
C ASN A 54 -9.60 -12.11 4.24
N SER A 55 -10.59 -11.53 4.91
CA SER A 55 -11.58 -10.68 4.26
C SER A 55 -10.85 -9.47 3.68
N LEU A 56 -10.50 -9.51 2.39
CA LEU A 56 -10.30 -8.30 1.61
C LEU A 56 -11.66 -7.62 1.54
N ALA A 57 -11.95 -6.75 2.51
CA ALA A 57 -13.04 -5.83 2.36
C ALA A 57 -12.70 -4.97 1.14
N ALA A 58 -13.30 -5.29 -0.01
CA ALA A 58 -13.33 -4.39 -1.15
C ALA A 58 -13.94 -3.09 -0.63
N CYS A 59 -13.21 -1.99 -0.71
CA CYS A 59 -13.74 -0.75 -0.22
C CYS A 59 -14.93 -0.34 -1.07
N ASP A 60 -16.01 0.01 -0.39
CA ASP A 60 -17.14 0.64 -1.00
C ASP A 60 -17.03 2.15 -0.78
N TYR A 61 -16.54 2.85 -1.79
CA TYR A 61 -16.46 4.31 -1.79
C TYR A 61 -17.84 4.96 -1.66
N CYS A 62 -18.90 4.30 -2.11
CA CYS A 62 -20.24 4.87 -2.25
C CYS A 62 -21.17 4.50 -1.09
N SER A 63 -20.84 3.46 -0.33
CA SER A 63 -21.53 3.13 0.93
C SER A 63 -20.87 3.74 2.17
N SER A 64 -19.78 4.49 2.00
CA SER A 64 -19.14 5.18 3.12
C SER A 64 -20.04 6.31 3.64
N PRO A 65 -20.40 6.34 4.95
CA PRO A 65 -21.25 7.38 5.52
C PRO A 65 -20.65 8.79 5.43
N ASN A 66 -19.36 8.88 5.10
CA ASN A 66 -18.64 10.13 4.99
C ASN A 66 -18.67 10.73 3.58
N ASN A 67 -19.27 10.08 2.56
CA ASN A 67 -19.05 10.55 1.20
C ASN A 67 -19.97 10.06 0.05
N PRO A 68 -21.24 10.51 -0.03
CA PRO A 68 -22.10 10.19 -1.19
C PRO A 68 -21.55 10.76 -2.51
N ASP A 69 -20.78 11.85 -2.46
CA ASP A 69 -20.25 12.57 -3.62
C ASP A 69 -18.78 12.24 -3.92
N HIS A 70 -18.29 11.08 -3.46
CA HIS A 70 -16.92 10.67 -3.72
C HIS A 70 -16.65 10.57 -5.22
N THR A 71 -15.44 10.89 -5.67
CA THR A 71 -15.07 10.85 -7.10
C THR A 71 -15.29 9.51 -7.78
N MET A 72 -15.14 8.43 -7.02
CA MET A 72 -15.40 7.06 -7.49
C MET A 72 -16.90 6.75 -7.67
N CYS A 73 -17.76 7.60 -7.13
CA CYS A 73 -19.22 7.50 -7.19
C CYS A 73 -19.79 8.41 -8.27
N GLY A 74 -21.01 8.11 -8.69
CA GLY A 74 -21.67 8.81 -9.80
C GLY A 74 -21.24 8.33 -11.19
N SER A 75 -22.02 8.75 -12.19
CA SER A 75 -21.83 8.39 -13.60
C SER A 75 -20.78 9.26 -14.27
N LEU A 76 -20.02 8.67 -15.19
CA LEU A 76 -19.20 9.41 -16.14
C LEU A 76 -20.07 9.99 -17.27
N PRO A 77 -19.57 10.99 -18.02
CA PRO A 77 -20.25 11.51 -19.20
C PRO A 77 -20.55 10.40 -20.21
N ALA A 78 -21.69 10.49 -20.92
CA ALA A 78 -22.07 9.50 -21.93
C ALA A 78 -21.07 9.43 -23.10
N THR A 79 -20.44 10.55 -23.42
CA THR A 79 -19.38 10.64 -24.43
C THR A 79 -18.04 10.80 -23.73
N PRO A 80 -17.10 9.83 -23.86
CA PRO A 80 -15.76 9.97 -23.30
C PRO A 80 -15.04 11.16 -23.90
N CYS A 81 -14.42 11.93 -23.03
CA CYS A 81 -13.65 13.12 -23.37
C CYS A 81 -12.16 12.76 -23.42
N GLY A 82 -11.80 11.95 -24.40
CA GLY A 82 -10.45 11.43 -24.58
C GLY A 82 -10.27 10.00 -24.07
N THR A 83 -9.01 9.61 -23.93
CA THR A 83 -8.59 8.25 -23.55
C THR A 83 -8.01 8.27 -22.15
N SER A 84 -8.43 7.32 -21.30
CA SER A 84 -7.82 7.15 -19.99
C SER A 84 -6.32 6.87 -20.14
N TYR A 85 -5.50 7.50 -19.30
CA TYR A 85 -4.06 7.38 -19.40
C TYR A 85 -3.53 6.33 -18.43
N THR A 86 -2.80 5.35 -18.96
CA THR A 86 -2.09 4.35 -18.13
C THR A 86 -0.64 4.75 -17.99
N PHE A 87 -0.22 5.14 -16.79
CA PHE A 87 1.17 5.49 -16.51
C PHE A 87 2.08 4.27 -16.60
N SER A 88 3.10 4.33 -17.47
CA SER A 88 4.18 3.34 -17.46
C SER A 88 5.01 3.47 -16.18
N ALA A 89 5.79 2.43 -15.84
CA ALA A 89 6.74 2.51 -14.73
C ALA A 89 7.70 3.70 -14.87
N SER A 90 8.10 4.03 -16.11
CA SER A 90 8.97 5.17 -16.40
C SER A 90 8.29 6.51 -16.15
N ASP A 91 6.99 6.64 -16.46
CA ASP A 91 6.23 7.87 -16.24
C ASP A 91 6.02 8.10 -14.75
N LYS A 92 5.62 7.04 -14.01
CA LYS A 92 5.51 7.07 -12.55
C LYS A 92 6.82 7.53 -11.91
N ALA A 93 7.96 6.97 -12.35
CA ALA A 93 9.28 7.33 -11.85
C ALA A 93 9.64 8.79 -12.12
N LYS A 94 9.40 9.31 -13.33
CA LYS A 94 9.66 10.72 -13.68
C LYS A 94 8.83 11.68 -12.83
N ILE A 95 7.54 11.38 -12.66
CA ILE A 95 6.62 12.20 -11.84
C ILE A 95 7.08 12.21 -10.39
N LEU A 96 7.40 11.04 -9.81
CA LEU A 96 7.90 10.94 -8.44
C LEU A 96 9.23 11.68 -8.26
N GLN A 97 10.17 11.48 -9.17
CA GLN A 97 11.48 12.13 -9.13
C GLN A 97 11.33 13.64 -9.14
N HIS A 98 10.47 14.18 -10.01
CA HIS A 98 10.20 15.61 -10.09
C HIS A 98 9.65 16.16 -8.76
N HIS A 99 8.60 15.54 -8.21
CA HIS A 99 8.00 15.98 -6.94
C HIS A 99 8.99 15.88 -5.78
N ASN A 100 9.73 14.78 -5.67
CA ASN A 100 10.69 14.58 -4.60
C ASN A 100 11.87 15.55 -4.71
N THR A 101 12.33 15.88 -5.92
CA THR A 101 13.40 16.89 -6.13
C THR A 101 12.98 18.25 -5.58
N ILE A 102 11.77 18.71 -5.90
CA ILE A 102 11.24 19.99 -5.42
C ILE A 102 11.04 19.95 -3.90
N ARG A 103 10.47 18.86 -3.37
CA ARG A 103 10.28 18.68 -1.92
C ARG A 103 11.60 18.72 -1.15
N GLN A 104 12.65 18.07 -1.65
CA GLN A 104 13.97 18.09 -1.03
C GLN A 104 14.65 19.46 -1.13
N ARG A 105 14.49 20.16 -2.27
CA ARG A 105 14.96 21.55 -2.41
C ARG A 105 14.30 22.46 -1.37
N ALA A 106 12.98 22.39 -1.23
CA ALA A 106 12.26 23.13 -0.19
C ALA A 106 12.71 22.71 1.23
N ALA A 107 12.86 21.40 1.49
CA ALA A 107 13.28 20.89 2.80
C ALA A 107 14.67 21.36 3.23
N SER A 108 15.59 21.53 2.28
CA SER A 108 16.93 22.09 2.53
C SER A 108 16.97 23.61 2.67
N GLY A 109 15.84 24.30 2.50
CA GLY A 109 15.77 25.77 2.49
C GLY A 109 16.41 26.41 1.25
N GLN A 110 16.56 25.65 0.16
CA GLN A 110 17.16 26.10 -1.10
C GLN A 110 16.12 26.57 -2.14
N GLU A 111 14.84 26.56 -1.79
CA GLU A 111 13.79 27.12 -2.63
C GLU A 111 13.76 28.64 -2.49
N THR A 112 14.22 29.33 -3.51
CA THR A 112 14.35 30.80 -3.55
C THR A 112 13.39 31.46 -4.52
N ASN A 113 12.64 30.70 -5.33
CA ASN A 113 11.66 31.23 -6.27
C ASN A 113 10.32 31.54 -5.59
N THR A 114 10.38 32.33 -4.53
CA THR A 114 9.28 32.70 -3.63
C THR A 114 9.49 34.16 -3.18
N THR A 115 8.48 34.79 -2.56
CA THR A 115 8.61 36.16 -2.02
C THR A 115 9.75 36.29 -1.00
N SER A 116 10.06 35.21 -0.29
CA SER A 116 11.23 35.05 0.59
C SER A 116 11.63 33.58 0.61
N PRO A 117 12.93 33.23 0.74
CA PRO A 117 13.36 31.83 0.74
C PRO A 117 12.57 30.99 1.74
N LEU A 118 12.15 29.79 1.31
CA LEU A 118 11.45 28.88 2.22
C LEU A 118 12.41 28.41 3.32
N PRO A 119 11.97 28.37 4.59
CA PRO A 119 12.79 27.83 5.66
C PRO A 119 13.01 26.32 5.48
N PRO A 120 14.13 25.76 5.97
CA PRO A 120 14.35 24.32 5.94
C PRO A 120 13.30 23.58 6.78
N ALA A 121 12.93 22.39 6.35
CA ALA A 121 11.97 21.53 7.05
C ALA A 121 12.69 20.55 7.98
N CYS A 122 12.17 20.34 9.19
CA CYS A 122 12.73 19.36 10.13
C CYS A 122 12.56 17.91 9.66
N GLU A 123 11.45 17.60 8.99
CA GLU A 123 11.16 16.28 8.42
C GLU A 123 10.29 16.45 7.16
N MET A 124 10.84 16.11 5.99
CA MET A 124 10.13 16.12 4.72
C MET A 124 10.40 14.84 3.93
N CYS A 125 9.56 13.82 4.13
CA CYS A 125 9.74 12.51 3.50
C CYS A 125 9.50 12.56 1.99
N ASN A 126 10.08 11.59 1.28
CA ASN A 126 9.77 11.38 -0.13
C ASN A 126 8.35 10.84 -0.32
N LEU A 127 7.73 11.26 -1.40
CA LEU A 127 6.51 10.66 -1.91
C LEU A 127 6.82 9.32 -2.55
N GLN A 128 5.88 8.41 -2.44
CA GLN A 128 5.79 7.17 -3.18
C GLN A 128 4.52 7.15 -4.02
N TRP A 129 4.53 6.35 -5.08
CA TRP A 129 3.35 6.18 -5.92
C TRP A 129 2.30 5.37 -5.17
N ASN A 130 1.05 5.79 -5.30
CA ASN A 130 -0.11 5.10 -4.76
C ASN A 130 -1.11 4.89 -5.91
N ASP A 131 -1.32 3.63 -6.29
CA ASP A 131 -2.18 3.25 -7.42
C ASP A 131 -3.67 3.54 -7.16
N GLU A 132 -4.12 3.45 -5.92
CA GLU A 132 -5.49 3.81 -5.53
C GLU A 132 -5.74 5.32 -5.72
N ALA A 133 -4.81 6.15 -5.25
CA ALA A 133 -4.83 7.59 -5.44
C ALA A 133 -4.64 7.99 -6.92
N ALA A 134 -4.05 7.14 -7.74
CA ALA A 134 -3.95 7.33 -9.19
C ALA A 134 -5.26 6.96 -9.90
N LEU A 135 -5.92 5.89 -9.46
CA LEU A 135 -7.22 5.48 -9.95
C LEU A 135 -8.29 6.54 -9.69
N ILE A 136 -8.34 7.09 -8.47
CA ILE A 136 -9.28 8.17 -8.11
C ILE A 136 -9.02 9.41 -8.98
N ALA A 137 -7.74 9.77 -9.18
CA ALA A 137 -7.38 10.90 -10.03
C ALA A 137 -7.79 10.68 -11.49
N GLN A 138 -7.56 9.48 -12.04
CA GLN A 138 -7.98 9.15 -13.40
C GLN A 138 -9.50 9.22 -13.54
N ARG A 139 -10.25 8.68 -12.57
CA ARG A 139 -11.71 8.76 -12.53
C ARG A 139 -12.22 10.19 -12.53
N HIS A 140 -11.54 11.11 -11.84
CA HIS A 140 -11.87 12.53 -11.91
C HIS A 140 -11.59 13.11 -13.31
N THR A 141 -10.43 12.80 -13.91
CA THR A 141 -10.10 13.29 -15.26
C THR A 141 -11.07 12.78 -16.33
N ASP A 142 -11.66 11.60 -16.15
CA ASP A 142 -12.65 11.04 -17.07
C ASP A 142 -13.97 11.86 -17.08
N LYS A 143 -14.19 12.75 -16.11
CA LYS A 143 -15.31 13.72 -16.11
C LYS A 143 -15.06 14.92 -17.04
N CYS A 144 -13.80 15.23 -17.33
CA CYS A 144 -13.34 16.39 -18.11
C CYS A 144 -13.90 17.75 -17.71
N GLU A 145 -14.07 17.92 -16.41
CA GLU A 145 -14.39 19.21 -15.83
C GLU A 145 -13.13 19.76 -15.16
N TYR A 146 -12.68 20.93 -15.61
CA TYR A 146 -11.55 21.62 -15.00
C TYR A 146 -12.00 22.27 -13.68
N LYS A 147 -12.10 21.44 -12.64
CA LYS A 147 -12.40 21.83 -11.25
C LYS A 147 -11.83 20.78 -10.29
N HIS A 148 -11.79 21.10 -9.01
CA HIS A 148 -11.53 20.09 -7.99
C HIS A 148 -12.76 19.21 -7.79
N ASP A 149 -12.54 17.92 -7.54
CA ASP A 149 -13.53 17.07 -6.92
C ASP A 149 -13.72 17.43 -5.44
N ASP A 150 -14.94 17.25 -4.95
CA ASP A 150 -15.28 17.53 -3.55
C ASP A 150 -14.58 16.54 -2.61
N HIS A 151 -14.36 15.31 -3.08
CA HIS A 151 -14.14 14.17 -2.22
C HIS A 151 -13.32 13.05 -2.89
N ARG A 152 -12.11 12.81 -2.36
CA ARG A 152 -11.08 11.94 -2.97
C ARG A 152 -10.22 11.16 -1.97
N ASN A 153 -10.77 10.92 -0.77
CA ASN A 153 -10.06 10.20 0.28
C ASN A 153 -9.83 8.74 -0.12
N LEU A 154 -8.71 8.17 0.33
CA LEU A 154 -8.44 6.75 0.14
C LEU A 154 -9.38 5.90 1.01
N CYS A 155 -9.59 4.65 0.60
CA CYS A 155 -10.37 3.64 1.30
C CYS A 155 -9.98 3.45 2.77
N ASN A 156 -8.69 3.52 3.06
CA ASN A 156 -8.17 3.32 4.42
C ASN A 156 -8.34 4.57 5.31
N GLY A 157 -9.05 5.60 4.85
CA GLY A 157 -9.27 6.84 5.58
C GLY A 157 -8.02 7.71 5.72
N ILE A 158 -6.89 7.32 5.13
CA ILE A 158 -5.70 8.16 5.05
C ILE A 158 -5.93 9.16 3.93
N THR A 159 -6.13 10.43 4.29
CA THR A 159 -6.11 11.53 3.32
C THR A 159 -4.74 11.54 2.65
N ALA A 160 -4.72 11.54 1.31
CA ALA A 160 -3.50 11.60 0.51
C ALA A 160 -2.66 12.85 0.81
#